data_AF-A0A183H8I8-F1
#
_entry.id   AF-A0A183H8I8-F1
#
_cell.length_a   1.000
_cell.length_b   1.000
_cell.length_c   1.000
_cell.angle_alpha   90.00
_cell.angle_beta   90.00
_cell.angle_gamma   90.00
#
_symmetry.space_group_name_H-M   'P 1'
#
loop_
_entity.id
_entity.type
_entity.pdbx_description
1 polymer ?
#
loop_
_entity_poly.entity_id
_entity_poly.type
_entity_poly.pdbx_seq_one_letter_code
_entity_poly.pdbx_strand_id
1 'polypeptide(L)'
;MSRNVVDRAQIVVYSYHYILDPKIAELVSKNFSRHSCVVFDEAHNIDNVCIESMSVSLTKTTIDKATQKLGVLEQHVQRLREENSEQLRVEYDRLVEGLKRVEKERTNDQVLANPVLPDMILKEAVPGTIRNALHFISFLRRFNEYLKHRMRTKTVLIESPAAFLRDINDLMHIDRKPLRFCAERFASLTRTLELADISDFSSLVLITNFATLVSTYARGFTIVIEPLDEKSGTGHSCTLHLSCMDASVAIRPIFQRYHTVIITSGTLSPLDMYPKILDFDPAIMASLSMTLARPCIAPLIVSKGNDQVAMTSRFESREDTAVIRNYGSLVLELVSLVPDGVVVFFTSYVYMENVISTWYDQGIIDELLKYKLLFIETTDALETSIALEKYVEACDCGRGAVFFSVARGKVFQEL
;
A
#
# COMPACT_ATOMS: atom_id res chain seq x y z
N MET A 1 2.41 9.59 24.70
CA MET A 1 2.45 11.03 25.03
C MET A 1 2.02 11.90 23.86
N SER A 2 2.58 11.71 22.65
CA SER A 2 2.26 12.54 21.48
C SER A 2 0.77 12.61 21.13
N ARG A 3 0.03 11.49 21.23
CA ARG A 3 -1.42 11.43 20.92
C ARG A 3 -2.28 12.41 21.73
N ASN A 4 -1.97 12.66 23.01
CA ASN A 4 -2.77 13.56 23.85
C ASN A 4 -2.46 15.04 23.55
N VAL A 5 -1.32 15.31 22.91
CA VAL A 5 -0.90 16.66 22.52
C VAL A 5 -1.48 17.06 21.17
N VAL A 6 -1.85 16.08 20.33
CA VAL A 6 -2.48 16.30 19.01
C VAL A 6 -3.71 17.20 19.12
N ASP A 7 -4.55 17.01 20.15
CA ASP A 7 -5.78 17.80 20.34
C ASP A 7 -5.52 19.28 20.68
N ARG A 8 -4.30 19.62 21.12
CA ARG A 8 -3.89 20.98 21.47
C ARG A 8 -2.87 21.57 20.48
N ALA A 9 -2.39 20.76 19.55
CA ALA A 9 -1.38 21.17 18.60
C ALA A 9 -2.01 22.03 17.48
N GLN A 10 -1.32 23.10 17.11
CA GLN A 10 -1.71 23.94 15.98
C GLN A 10 -1.20 23.38 14.65
N ILE A 11 -0.07 22.67 14.69
CA ILE A 11 0.58 22.05 13.54
C ILE A 11 0.88 20.60 13.92
N VAL A 12 0.49 19.67 13.06
CA VAL A 12 0.76 18.25 13.22
C VAL A 12 1.38 17.74 11.93
N VAL A 13 2.55 17.11 12.04
CA VAL A 13 3.27 16.52 10.91
C VAL A 13 3.27 15.00 11.08
N TYR A 14 2.74 14.29 10.08
CA TYR A 14 2.73 12.83 10.03
C TYR A 14 2.75 12.34 8.57
N SER A 15 3.07 11.07 8.38
CA SER A 15 3.13 10.42 7.06
C SER A 15 1.73 10.20 6.45
N TYR A 16 1.67 10.08 5.12
CA TYR A 16 0.46 9.82 4.34
C TYR A 16 -0.40 8.66 4.85
N HIS A 17 0.22 7.58 5.33
CA HIS A 17 -0.52 6.42 5.83
C HIS A 17 -1.43 6.76 7.02
N TYR A 18 -1.12 7.79 7.81
CA TYR A 18 -1.94 8.17 8.96
C TYR A 18 -3.24 8.89 8.58
N ILE A 19 -3.34 9.43 7.36
CA ILE A 19 -4.54 10.11 6.87
C ILE A 19 -5.27 9.30 5.80
N LEU A 20 -4.54 8.57 4.96
CA LEU A 20 -5.11 7.78 3.87
C LEU A 20 -5.52 6.36 4.30
N ASP A 21 -4.84 5.74 5.27
CA ASP A 21 -5.28 4.43 5.76
C ASP A 21 -6.56 4.59 6.58
N PRO A 22 -7.70 4.04 6.14
CA PRO A 22 -8.97 4.10 6.88
C PRO A 22 -8.84 3.72 8.36
N LYS A 23 -8.02 2.71 8.66
CA LYS A 23 -7.91 2.12 10.00
C LYS A 23 -7.20 3.05 10.97
N ILE A 24 -6.18 3.76 10.47
CA ILE A 24 -5.34 4.65 11.26
C ILE A 24 -5.95 6.04 11.31
N ALA A 25 -6.52 6.48 10.18
CA ALA A 25 -7.15 7.78 10.06
C ALA A 25 -8.32 7.95 11.04
N GLU A 26 -9.10 6.90 11.31
CA GLU A 26 -10.16 6.99 12.34
C GLU A 26 -9.59 7.28 13.74
N LEU A 27 -8.40 6.76 14.07
CA LEU A 27 -7.79 6.93 15.39
C LEU A 27 -7.17 8.32 15.58
N VAL A 28 -6.55 8.87 14.53
CA VAL A 28 -5.80 10.12 14.60
C VAL A 28 -6.64 11.30 14.16
N SER A 29 -7.36 11.17 13.06
CA SER A 29 -8.07 12.29 12.46
C SER A 29 -9.44 12.55 13.09
N LYS A 30 -9.99 11.68 13.95
CA LYS A 30 -11.31 11.88 14.57
C LYS A 30 -11.40 13.25 15.25
N ASN A 31 -10.34 13.71 15.89
CA ASN A 31 -10.38 14.94 16.68
C ASN A 31 -10.11 16.23 15.88
N PHE A 32 -9.74 16.15 14.59
CA PHE A 32 -9.44 17.33 13.79
C PHE A 32 -10.69 18.06 13.30
N SER A 33 -10.65 19.39 13.37
CA SER A 33 -11.71 20.27 12.87
C SER A 33 -11.76 20.27 11.34
N ARG A 34 -12.95 20.48 10.78
CA ARG A 34 -13.15 20.70 9.33
C ARG A 34 -12.46 21.96 8.80
N HIS A 35 -12.22 22.92 9.70
CA HIS A 35 -11.54 24.18 9.38
C HIS A 35 -10.00 24.04 9.34
N SER A 36 -9.48 22.84 9.60
CA SER A 36 -8.05 22.57 9.46
C SER A 36 -7.64 22.56 7.98
N CYS A 37 -6.49 23.16 7.68
CA CYS A 37 -5.86 23.08 6.37
C CYS A 37 -4.99 21.81 6.31
N VAL A 38 -5.18 20.98 5.28
CA VAL A 38 -4.34 19.80 5.04
C VAL A 38 -3.35 20.14 3.94
N VAL A 39 -2.08 19.85 4.17
CA VAL A 39 -1.01 20.02 3.17
C VAL A 39 -0.38 18.67 2.90
N PHE A 40 -0.49 18.19 1.66
CA PHE A 40 0.24 17.03 1.17
C PHE A 40 1.54 17.52 0.53
N ASP A 41 2.68 17.10 1.07
CA ASP A 41 4.01 17.54 0.63
C ASP A 41 4.81 16.37 0.03
N GLU A 42 5.36 16.57 -1.16
CA GLU A 42 5.87 15.51 -2.05
C GLU A 42 4.82 14.48 -2.48
N ALA A 43 3.65 14.99 -2.88
CA ALA A 43 2.47 14.21 -3.23
C ALA A 43 2.50 13.50 -4.60
N HIS A 44 3.68 13.26 -5.18
CA HIS A 44 3.80 12.64 -6.49
C HIS A 44 3.34 11.17 -6.52
N ASN A 45 3.39 10.47 -5.38
CA ASN A 45 2.97 9.07 -5.20
C ASN A 45 1.62 8.91 -4.47
N ILE A 46 0.80 9.96 -4.37
CA ILE A 46 -0.43 9.91 -3.57
C ILE A 46 -1.43 8.86 -4.08
N ASP A 47 -1.48 8.65 -5.39
CA ASP A 47 -2.29 7.64 -6.07
C ASP A 47 -1.87 6.21 -5.68
N ASN A 48 -0.56 5.93 -5.68
CA ASN A 48 -0.01 4.65 -5.27
C ASN A 48 -0.34 4.36 -3.80
N VAL A 49 -0.16 5.33 -2.90
CA VAL A 49 -0.50 5.15 -1.48
C VAL A 49 -2.01 4.91 -1.30
N CYS A 50 -2.85 5.60 -2.06
CA CYS A 50 -4.30 5.39 -2.05
C CYS A 50 -4.65 3.97 -2.51
N ILE A 51 -4.07 3.51 -3.61
CA ILE A 51 -4.27 2.16 -4.16
C ILE A 51 -3.81 1.09 -3.17
N GLU A 52 -2.62 1.24 -2.59
CA GLU A 52 -2.06 0.30 -1.61
C GLU A 52 -2.89 0.23 -0.33
N SER A 53 -3.37 1.39 0.17
CA SER A 53 -4.17 1.45 1.41
C SER A 53 -5.50 0.68 1.33
N MET A 54 -6.07 0.60 0.12
CA MET A 54 -7.36 -0.06 -0.13
C MET A 54 -7.20 -1.47 -0.73
N SER A 55 -6.00 -1.84 -1.17
CA SER A 55 -5.73 -3.16 -1.73
C SER A 55 -5.45 -4.19 -0.63
N VAL A 56 -5.90 -5.42 -0.83
CA VAL A 56 -5.71 -6.52 0.13
C VAL A 56 -5.21 -7.77 -0.59
N SER A 57 -4.10 -8.32 -0.10
CA SER A 57 -3.51 -9.55 -0.62
C SER A 57 -3.69 -10.69 0.39
N LEU A 58 -4.32 -11.77 -0.05
CA LEU A 58 -4.52 -12.99 0.74
C LEU A 58 -3.64 -14.10 0.18
N THR A 59 -2.84 -14.72 1.05
CA THR A 59 -2.05 -15.91 0.69
C THR A 59 -2.70 -17.17 1.24
N LYS A 60 -2.37 -18.33 0.67
CA LYS A 60 -2.80 -19.63 1.19
C LYS A 60 -2.47 -19.79 2.69
N THR A 61 -1.30 -19.32 3.12
CA THR A 61 -0.89 -19.37 4.53
C THR A 61 -1.82 -18.54 5.42
N THR A 62 -2.31 -17.40 4.94
CA THR A 62 -3.26 -16.54 5.67
C THR A 62 -4.60 -17.27 5.88
N ILE A 63 -5.09 -17.97 4.85
CA ILE A 63 -6.35 -18.73 4.92
C ILE A 63 -6.25 -19.95 5.85
N ASP A 64 -5.14 -20.68 5.81
CA ASP A 64 -4.95 -21.83 6.68
C ASP A 64 -4.79 -21.39 8.14
N LYS A 65 -4.05 -20.30 8.42
CA LYS A 65 -3.99 -19.67 9.74
C LYS A 65 -5.37 -19.22 10.22
N ALA A 66 -6.16 -18.59 9.35
CA ALA A 66 -7.52 -18.19 9.66
C ALA A 66 -8.42 -19.37 10.04
N THR A 67 -8.29 -20.51 9.37
CA THR A 67 -9.07 -21.72 9.69
C THR A 67 -8.78 -22.21 11.11
N GLN A 68 -7.49 -22.27 11.49
CA GLN A 68 -7.07 -22.66 12.84
C GLN A 68 -7.59 -21.67 13.88
N LYS A 69 -7.46 -20.36 13.64
CA LYS A 69 -7.91 -19.31 14.56
C LYS A 69 -9.43 -19.26 14.71
N LEU A 70 -10.20 -19.57 13.66
CA LEU A 70 -11.66 -19.72 13.78
C LEU A 70 -12.06 -20.87 14.71
N GLY A 71 -11.31 -21.98 14.72
CA GLY A 71 -11.52 -23.09 15.67
C GLY A 71 -11.27 -22.68 17.13
N VAL A 72 -10.18 -21.94 17.37
CA VAL A 72 -9.88 -21.38 18.71
C VAL A 72 -10.97 -20.39 19.15
N LEU A 73 -11.43 -19.53 18.25
CA LEU A 73 -12.49 -18.56 18.51
C LEU A 73 -13.82 -19.25 18.87
N GLU A 74 -14.17 -20.33 18.18
CA GLU A 74 -15.36 -21.13 18.48
C GLU A 74 -15.31 -21.74 19.89
N GLN A 75 -14.18 -22.35 20.26
CA GLN A 75 -13.99 -22.90 21.60
C GLN A 75 -14.05 -21.83 22.70
N HIS A 76 -13.57 -20.63 22.42
CA HIS A 76 -13.58 -19.53 23.39
C HIS A 76 -14.99 -18.95 23.56
N VAL A 77 -15.74 -18.78 22.47
CA VAL A 77 -17.15 -18.37 22.52
C VAL A 77 -18.01 -19.43 23.22
N GLN A 78 -17.72 -20.71 23.04
CA GLN A 78 -18.43 -21.78 23.73
C GLN A 78 -18.18 -21.77 25.24
N ARG A 79 -16.92 -21.60 25.68
CA ARG A 79 -16.57 -21.44 27.10
C ARG A 79 -17.27 -20.24 27.75
N LEU A 80 -17.24 -19.08 27.08
CA LEU A 80 -17.91 -17.88 27.59
C LEU A 80 -19.42 -17.99 27.64
N ARG A 81 -20.04 -18.82 26.79
CA ARG A 81 -21.47 -19.10 26.88
C ARG A 81 -21.81 -19.94 28.12
N GLU A 82 -20.94 -20.86 28.49
CA GLU A 82 -21.08 -21.70 29.68
C GLU A 82 -20.85 -20.88 30.96
N GLU A 83 -19.90 -19.93 30.93
CA GLU A 83 -19.52 -19.12 32.10
C GLU A 83 -20.34 -17.82 32.26
N ASN A 84 -20.67 -17.10 31.17
CA ASN A 84 -21.19 -15.73 31.21
C ASN A 84 -22.28 -15.46 30.14
N SER A 85 -23.49 -16.00 30.34
CA SER A 85 -24.64 -15.73 29.46
C SER A 85 -25.08 -14.25 29.46
N GLU A 86 -24.86 -13.52 30.55
CA GLU A 86 -25.23 -12.10 30.67
C GLU A 86 -24.33 -11.18 29.86
N GLN A 87 -23.02 -11.45 29.76
CA GLN A 87 -22.09 -10.64 28.97
C GLN A 87 -22.41 -10.69 27.47
N LEU A 88 -22.80 -11.87 26.96
CA LEU A 88 -23.26 -12.04 25.59
C LEU A 88 -24.59 -11.32 25.32
N ARG A 89 -25.46 -11.21 26.33
CA ARG A 89 -26.72 -10.45 26.22
C ARG A 89 -26.48 -8.95 26.27
N VAL A 90 -25.57 -8.49 27.13
CA VAL A 90 -25.11 -7.09 27.19
C VAL A 90 -24.40 -6.71 25.89
N GLU A 91 -23.66 -7.62 25.25
CA GLU A 91 -23.11 -7.41 23.90
C GLU A 91 -24.21 -7.18 22.87
N TYR A 92 -25.27 -7.99 22.89
CA TYR A 92 -26.42 -7.83 22.00
C TYR A 92 -27.05 -6.43 22.16
N ASP A 93 -27.27 -6.00 23.40
CA ASP A 93 -27.84 -4.68 23.69
C ASP A 93 -26.88 -3.54 23.29
N ARG A 94 -25.57 -3.70 23.56
CA ARG A 94 -24.52 -2.74 23.16
C ARG A 94 -24.36 -2.64 21.64
N LEU A 95 -24.55 -3.71 20.89
CA LEU A 95 -24.47 -3.67 19.43
C LEU A 95 -25.67 -2.91 18.84
N VAL A 96 -26.87 -3.14 19.39
CA VAL A 96 -28.08 -2.41 18.99
C VAL A 96 -28.02 -0.92 19.39
N GLU A 97 -27.45 -0.60 20.55
CA GLU A 97 -27.24 0.80 21.00
C GLU A 97 -26.06 1.49 20.32
N GLY A 98 -24.97 0.75 20.06
CA GLY A 98 -23.76 1.24 19.41
C GLY A 98 -24.03 1.73 18.00
N LEU A 99 -24.89 1.04 17.25
CA LEU A 99 -25.35 1.47 15.93
C LEU A 99 -26.11 2.81 16.00
N LYS A 100 -26.98 2.99 17.00
CA LYS A 100 -27.70 4.26 17.24
C LYS A 100 -26.77 5.40 17.68
N ARG A 101 -25.66 5.09 18.35
CA ARG A 101 -24.64 6.08 18.75
C ARG A 101 -23.74 6.47 17.58
N VAL A 102 -23.29 5.51 16.77
CA VAL A 102 -22.47 5.78 15.57
C VAL A 102 -23.25 6.62 14.55
N GLU A 103 -24.56 6.36 14.38
CA GLU A 103 -25.44 7.23 13.59
C GLU A 103 -25.51 8.66 14.17
N LYS A 104 -25.68 8.83 15.48
CA LYS A 104 -25.76 10.15 16.14
C LYS A 104 -24.44 10.93 16.17
N GLU A 105 -23.31 10.24 16.36
CA GLU A 105 -21.98 10.85 16.39
C GLU A 105 -21.51 11.28 15.00
N ARG A 106 -21.96 10.59 13.92
CA ARG A 106 -21.72 11.01 12.54
C ARG A 106 -22.70 12.07 12.03
N THR A 107 -23.96 12.11 12.49
CA THR A 107 -24.84 13.27 12.20
C THR A 107 -24.32 14.57 12.81
N ASN A 108 -23.52 14.47 13.88
CA ASN A 108 -22.79 15.60 14.45
C ASN A 108 -21.40 15.81 13.81
N ASP A 109 -21.07 15.07 12.74
CA ASP A 109 -19.90 15.30 11.89
C ASP A 109 -18.52 15.21 12.59
N GLN A 110 -18.44 14.50 13.72
CA GLN A 110 -17.24 14.39 14.56
C GLN A 110 -16.30 13.21 14.20
N VAL A 111 -16.61 12.38 13.21
CA VAL A 111 -15.80 11.19 12.86
C VAL A 111 -15.52 11.17 11.35
N LEU A 112 -14.27 10.87 10.96
CA LEU A 112 -13.91 10.63 9.56
C LEU A 112 -14.75 9.47 9.01
N ALA A 113 -15.34 9.65 7.83
CA ALA A 113 -15.93 8.53 7.11
C ALA A 113 -14.82 7.54 6.74
N ASN A 114 -14.86 6.35 7.34
CA ASN A 114 -13.95 5.27 7.00
C ASN A 114 -14.21 4.86 5.53
N PRO A 115 -13.24 4.98 4.60
CA PRO A 115 -13.44 4.53 3.22
C PRO A 115 -13.66 3.02 3.11
N VAL A 116 -13.47 2.18 4.13
CA VAL A 116 -13.95 0.79 4.08
C VAL A 116 -15.49 0.72 4.18
N LEU A 117 -16.12 1.78 4.72
CA LEU A 117 -17.55 1.87 5.04
C LEU A 117 -18.13 3.25 4.62
N PRO A 118 -18.52 3.41 3.34
CA PRO A 118 -19.27 4.57 2.87
C PRO A 118 -20.50 4.91 3.73
N ASP A 119 -20.84 6.19 3.78
CA ASP A 119 -21.98 6.74 4.55
C ASP A 119 -23.34 6.09 4.23
N MET A 120 -23.44 5.44 3.07
CA MET A 120 -24.64 4.71 2.63
C MET A 120 -24.89 3.42 3.42
N ILE A 121 -23.89 2.88 4.13
CA ILE A 121 -23.95 1.54 4.77
C ILE A 121 -24.39 1.63 6.24
N LEU A 122 -24.10 2.73 6.92
CA LEU A 122 -24.35 2.88 8.36
C LEU A 122 -25.80 3.22 8.71
N LYS A 123 -26.62 3.58 7.71
CA LYS A 123 -28.07 3.78 7.87
C LYS A 123 -28.86 2.47 7.89
N GLU A 124 -28.22 1.34 7.58
CA GLU A 124 -28.87 0.03 7.49
C GLU A 124 -28.62 -0.79 8.77
N ALA A 125 -29.70 -1.32 9.36
CA ALA A 125 -29.60 -2.16 10.56
C ALA A 125 -28.81 -3.45 10.27
N VAL A 126 -27.91 -3.82 11.18
CA VAL A 126 -27.11 -5.05 11.10
C VAL A 126 -28.02 -6.28 10.87
N PRO A 127 -27.74 -7.09 9.84
CA PRO A 127 -28.53 -8.28 9.50
C PRO A 127 -28.71 -9.23 10.69
N GLY A 128 -29.93 -9.76 10.86
CA GLY A 128 -30.27 -10.69 11.95
C GLY A 128 -29.40 -11.94 12.01
N THR A 129 -28.87 -12.39 10.86
CA THR A 129 -28.06 -13.59 10.70
C THR A 129 -26.69 -13.54 11.38
N ILE A 130 -26.11 -12.35 11.55
CA ILE A 130 -24.77 -12.16 12.15
C ILE A 130 -24.81 -11.66 13.60
N ARG A 131 -26.01 -11.57 14.20
CA ARG A 131 -26.18 -11.12 15.59
C ARG A 131 -25.61 -12.12 16.59
N ASN A 132 -25.88 -13.41 16.40
CA ASN A 132 -25.33 -14.46 17.26
C ASN A 132 -23.86 -14.76 16.88
N ALA A 133 -22.95 -14.72 17.86
CA ALA A 133 -21.54 -15.01 17.68
C ALA A 133 -21.27 -16.38 17.03
N LEU A 134 -22.03 -17.43 17.40
CA LEU A 134 -21.86 -18.77 16.83
C LEU A 134 -22.26 -18.84 15.34
N HIS A 135 -23.35 -18.15 14.99
CA HIS A 135 -23.78 -18.06 13.59
C HIS A 135 -22.77 -17.25 12.77
N PHE A 136 -22.20 -16.19 13.35
CA PHE A 136 -21.15 -15.40 12.71
C PHE A 136 -19.86 -16.22 12.48
N ILE A 137 -19.42 -17.03 13.44
CA ILE A 137 -18.25 -17.92 13.26
C ILE A 137 -18.53 -18.97 12.18
N SER A 138 -19.72 -19.56 12.18
CA SER A 138 -20.15 -20.52 11.15
C SER A 138 -20.22 -19.87 9.76
N PHE A 139 -20.59 -18.59 9.70
CA PHE A 139 -20.59 -17.80 8.47
C PHE A 139 -19.15 -17.53 7.98
N LEU A 140 -18.25 -17.10 8.86
CA LEU A 140 -16.83 -16.88 8.51
C LEU A 140 -16.15 -18.19 8.07
N ARG A 141 -16.48 -19.32 8.68
CA ARG A 141 -15.97 -20.64 8.26
C ARG A 141 -16.41 -20.97 6.83
N ARG A 142 -17.69 -20.76 6.49
CA ARG A 142 -18.20 -20.94 5.12
C ARG A 142 -17.49 -20.02 4.13
N PHE A 143 -17.31 -18.75 4.48
CA PHE A 143 -16.59 -17.80 3.62
C PHE A 143 -15.11 -18.21 3.43
N ASN A 144 -14.43 -18.70 4.47
CA ASN A 144 -13.05 -19.14 4.37
C ASN A 144 -12.88 -20.39 3.50
N GLU A 145 -13.81 -21.35 3.60
CA GLU A 145 -13.83 -22.53 2.73
C GLU A 145 -14.08 -22.15 1.26
N TYR A 146 -14.92 -21.14 1.00
CA TYR A 146 -15.09 -20.60 -0.36
C TYR A 146 -13.80 -20.01 -0.91
N LEU A 147 -13.09 -19.19 -0.13
CA LEU A 147 -11.79 -18.64 -0.54
C LEU A 147 -10.77 -19.75 -0.79
N LYS A 148 -10.74 -20.77 0.08
CA LYS A 148 -9.88 -21.94 -0.09
C LYS A 148 -10.20 -22.73 -1.36
N HIS A 149 -11.48 -22.85 -1.72
CA HIS A 149 -11.90 -23.47 -2.98
C HIS A 149 -11.41 -22.67 -4.19
N ARG A 150 -11.56 -21.34 -4.16
CA ARG A 150 -11.12 -20.44 -5.25
C ARG A 150 -9.62 -20.44 -5.47
N MET A 151 -8.84 -20.51 -4.39
CA MET A 151 -7.37 -20.54 -4.45
C MET A 151 -6.77 -21.89 -4.91
N ARG A 152 -7.60 -22.90 -5.22
CA ARG A 152 -7.13 -24.16 -5.84
C ARG A 152 -6.99 -24.06 -7.36
N THR A 153 -7.47 -22.99 -7.97
CA THR A 153 -7.41 -22.80 -9.41
C THR A 153 -5.96 -22.66 -9.88
N LYS A 154 -5.63 -23.31 -11.01
CA LYS A 154 -4.27 -23.36 -11.59
C LYS A 154 -4.01 -22.29 -12.64
N THR A 155 -5.03 -21.55 -13.03
CA THR A 155 -4.97 -20.49 -14.04
C THR A 155 -5.12 -19.14 -13.38
N VAL A 156 -4.49 -18.11 -13.95
CA VAL A 156 -4.74 -16.72 -13.55
C VAL A 156 -6.21 -16.39 -13.84
N LEU A 157 -6.93 -15.93 -12.82
CA LEU A 157 -8.32 -15.47 -12.96
C LEU A 157 -8.41 -14.00 -12.61
N ILE A 158 -9.09 -13.23 -13.46
CA ILE A 158 -9.38 -11.82 -13.24
C ILE A 158 -10.90 -11.69 -13.19
N GLU A 159 -11.43 -11.26 -12.05
CA GLU A 159 -12.86 -11.14 -11.80
C GLU A 159 -13.22 -9.76 -11.28
N SER A 160 -14.44 -9.30 -11.61
CA SER A 160 -15.02 -8.13 -10.96
C SER A 160 -15.63 -8.52 -9.60
N PRO A 161 -15.66 -7.63 -8.60
CA PRO A 161 -16.32 -7.89 -7.31
C PRO A 161 -17.79 -8.31 -7.47
N ALA A 162 -18.50 -7.79 -8.47
CA ALA A 162 -19.88 -8.16 -8.75
C ALA A 162 -20.02 -9.61 -9.27
N ALA A 163 -19.08 -10.10 -10.08
CA ALA A 163 -19.04 -11.50 -10.49
C ALA A 163 -18.76 -12.40 -9.28
N PHE A 164 -17.73 -12.05 -8.51
CA PHE A 164 -17.35 -12.78 -7.30
C PHE A 164 -18.50 -12.90 -6.29
N LEU A 165 -19.28 -11.83 -6.08
CA LEU A 165 -20.45 -11.85 -5.18
C LEU A 165 -21.60 -12.72 -5.71
N ARG A 166 -21.82 -12.77 -7.03
CA ARG A 166 -22.83 -13.68 -7.62
C ARG A 166 -22.41 -15.12 -7.41
N ASP A 167 -21.15 -15.43 -7.68
CA ASP A 167 -20.65 -16.79 -7.53
C ASP A 167 -20.64 -17.27 -6.07
N ILE A 168 -20.35 -16.38 -5.12
CA ILE A 168 -20.50 -16.66 -3.68
C ILE A 168 -21.94 -17.02 -3.32
N ASN A 169 -22.89 -16.26 -3.85
CA ASN A 169 -24.30 -16.48 -3.58
C ASN A 169 -24.79 -17.81 -4.18
N ASP A 170 -24.30 -18.17 -5.36
CA ASP A 170 -24.70 -19.40 -6.05
C ASP A 170 -24.11 -20.66 -5.39
N LEU A 171 -22.85 -20.60 -4.91
CA LEU A 171 -22.17 -21.76 -4.32
C LEU A 171 -22.43 -21.93 -2.81
N MET A 172 -22.50 -20.83 -2.05
CA MET A 172 -22.53 -20.87 -0.59
C MET A 172 -23.76 -20.19 0.02
N HIS A 173 -24.67 -19.64 -0.81
CA HIS A 173 -25.85 -18.89 -0.37
C HIS A 173 -25.54 -17.80 0.66
N ILE A 174 -24.42 -17.12 0.45
CA ILE A 174 -24.02 -15.98 1.27
C ILE A 174 -24.51 -14.70 0.60
N ASP A 175 -25.45 -14.03 1.27
CA ASP A 175 -25.94 -12.72 0.85
C ASP A 175 -24.84 -11.65 0.92
N ARG A 176 -24.96 -10.65 0.04
CA ARG A 176 -24.11 -9.45 0.06
C ARG A 176 -24.18 -8.70 1.40
N LYS A 177 -25.37 -8.61 2.02
CA LYS A 177 -25.59 -7.77 3.21
C LYS A 177 -24.74 -8.19 4.43
N PRO A 178 -24.72 -9.46 4.87
CA PRO A 178 -23.83 -9.92 5.94
C PRO A 178 -22.34 -9.63 5.70
N LEU A 179 -21.87 -9.76 4.46
CA LEU A 179 -20.46 -9.51 4.12
C LEU A 179 -20.04 -8.05 4.38
N ARG A 180 -20.96 -7.08 4.26
CA ARG A 180 -20.68 -5.65 4.50
C ARG A 180 -20.34 -5.34 5.95
N PHE A 181 -20.94 -6.04 6.90
CA PHE A 181 -20.76 -5.76 8.34
C PHE A 181 -19.74 -6.68 9.00
N CYS A 182 -18.98 -7.47 8.23
CA CYS A 182 -18.08 -8.47 8.77
C CYS A 182 -16.93 -7.87 9.59
N ALA A 183 -16.29 -6.79 9.10
CA ALA A 183 -15.18 -6.15 9.81
C ALA A 183 -15.63 -5.55 11.15
N GLU A 184 -16.75 -4.82 11.17
CA GLU A 184 -17.29 -4.22 12.40
C GLU A 184 -17.74 -5.29 13.41
N ARG A 185 -18.44 -6.33 12.92
CA ARG A 185 -18.90 -7.42 13.79
C ARG A 185 -17.72 -8.13 14.43
N PHE A 186 -16.67 -8.42 13.66
CA PHE A 186 -15.46 -9.03 14.16
C PHE A 186 -14.76 -8.12 15.20
N ALA A 187 -14.60 -6.83 14.90
CA ALA A 187 -14.01 -5.88 15.85
C ALA A 187 -14.81 -5.78 17.16
N SER A 188 -16.15 -5.78 17.10
CA SER A 188 -17.00 -5.82 18.29
C SER A 188 -16.81 -7.11 19.08
N LEU A 189 -16.74 -8.25 18.40
CA LEU A 189 -16.55 -9.55 19.02
C LEU A 189 -15.18 -9.65 19.71
N THR A 190 -14.11 -9.17 19.07
CA THR A 190 -12.77 -9.13 19.66
C THR A 190 -12.72 -8.27 20.94
N ARG A 191 -13.42 -7.13 20.97
CA ARG A 191 -13.52 -6.30 22.17
C ARG A 191 -14.26 -7.00 23.31
N THR A 192 -15.34 -7.71 22.99
CA THR A 192 -16.14 -8.45 23.98
C THR A 192 -15.39 -9.64 24.56
N LEU A 193 -14.60 -10.34 23.74
CA LEU A 193 -13.85 -11.52 24.16
C LEU A 193 -12.57 -11.19 24.93
N GLU A 194 -12.24 -9.91 25.11
CA GLU A 194 -11.02 -9.44 25.82
C GLU A 194 -9.77 -10.24 25.43
N LEU A 195 -9.64 -10.55 24.14
CA LEU A 195 -8.56 -11.39 23.64
C LEU A 195 -7.23 -10.66 23.87
N ALA A 196 -6.37 -11.23 24.73
CA ALA A 196 -5.10 -10.63 25.13
C ALA A 196 -4.16 -10.39 23.93
N ASP A 197 -4.23 -11.22 22.89
CA ASP A 197 -3.34 -11.18 21.72
C ASP A 197 -4.12 -10.85 20.43
N ILE A 198 -4.21 -9.57 20.08
CA ILE A 198 -4.82 -9.10 18.83
C ILE A 198 -3.97 -9.50 17.60
N SER A 199 -2.65 -9.62 17.77
CA SER A 199 -1.68 -10.03 16.73
C SER A 199 -2.00 -11.40 16.15
N ASP A 200 -2.48 -12.31 17.00
CA ASP A 200 -2.84 -13.68 16.66
C ASP A 200 -4.02 -13.78 15.69
N PHE A 201 -4.88 -12.76 15.67
CA PHE A 201 -6.08 -12.71 14.84
C PHE A 201 -5.93 -11.82 13.59
N SER A 202 -4.72 -11.34 13.30
CA SER A 202 -4.41 -10.52 12.11
C SER A 202 -4.93 -11.13 10.80
N SER A 203 -4.83 -12.45 10.65
CA SER A 203 -5.33 -13.16 9.46
C SER A 203 -6.86 -13.07 9.31
N LEU A 204 -7.61 -13.12 10.42
CA LEU A 204 -9.07 -12.94 10.41
C LEU A 204 -9.46 -11.48 10.16
N VAL A 205 -8.69 -10.54 10.70
CA VAL A 205 -8.87 -9.11 10.40
C VAL A 205 -8.70 -8.85 8.90
N LEU A 206 -7.69 -9.45 8.26
CA LEU A 206 -7.49 -9.31 6.80
C LEU A 206 -8.67 -9.89 5.99
N ILE A 207 -9.15 -11.08 6.34
CA ILE A 207 -10.27 -11.73 5.64
C ILE A 207 -11.58 -10.96 5.82
N THR A 208 -11.85 -10.46 7.02
CA THR A 208 -13.07 -9.68 7.30
C THR A 208 -13.05 -8.30 6.63
N ASN A 209 -11.88 -7.67 6.53
CA ASN A 209 -11.69 -6.45 5.74
C ASN A 209 -11.88 -6.72 4.24
N PHE A 210 -11.29 -7.81 3.71
CA PHE A 210 -11.49 -8.23 2.33
C PHE A 210 -12.98 -8.46 2.02
N ALA A 211 -13.69 -9.19 2.88
CA ALA A 211 -15.14 -9.44 2.75
C ALA A 211 -15.95 -8.13 2.69
N THR A 212 -15.59 -7.17 3.54
CA THR A 212 -16.24 -5.86 3.61
C THR A 212 -15.98 -5.06 2.35
N LEU A 213 -14.73 -4.97 1.89
CA LEU A 213 -14.36 -4.22 0.68
C LEU A 213 -15.04 -4.75 -0.58
N VAL A 214 -15.02 -6.07 -0.79
CA VAL A 214 -15.68 -6.72 -1.93
C VAL A 214 -17.19 -6.47 -1.91
N SER A 215 -17.81 -6.45 -0.72
CA SER A 215 -19.24 -6.22 -0.57
C SER A 215 -19.65 -4.75 -0.60
N THR A 216 -18.72 -3.84 -0.35
CA THR A 216 -18.93 -2.40 -0.41
C THR A 216 -18.75 -1.89 -1.84
N TYR A 217 -17.58 -2.13 -2.42
CA TYR A 217 -17.16 -1.53 -3.67
C TYR A 217 -17.37 -2.48 -4.85
N ALA A 218 -18.36 -2.13 -5.69
CA ALA A 218 -18.63 -2.87 -6.92
C ALA A 218 -17.89 -2.30 -8.16
N ARG A 219 -17.40 -1.05 -8.08
CA ARG A 219 -16.68 -0.34 -9.15
C ARG A 219 -15.31 0.08 -8.63
N GLY A 220 -14.31 0.12 -9.52
CA GLY A 220 -12.95 0.56 -9.19
C GLY A 220 -12.09 -0.49 -8.50
N PHE A 221 -12.58 -1.71 -8.27
CA PHE A 221 -11.82 -2.81 -7.69
C PHE A 221 -11.83 -4.01 -8.62
N THR A 222 -10.73 -4.75 -8.64
CA THR A 222 -10.56 -5.98 -9.40
C THR A 222 -9.99 -7.06 -8.49
N ILE A 223 -10.51 -8.28 -8.61
CA ILE A 223 -9.97 -9.45 -7.91
C ILE A 223 -9.10 -10.21 -8.91
N VAL A 224 -7.83 -10.37 -8.57
CA VAL A 224 -6.86 -11.15 -9.35
C VAL A 224 -6.43 -12.34 -8.51
N ILE A 225 -6.57 -13.54 -9.06
CA ILE A 225 -6.11 -14.78 -8.44
C ILE A 225 -4.91 -15.24 -9.26
N GLU A 226 -3.73 -15.18 -8.64
CA GLU A 226 -2.48 -15.59 -9.26
C GLU A 226 -2.02 -16.90 -8.63
N PRO A 227 -1.87 -17.99 -9.41
CA PRO A 227 -1.10 -19.14 -8.98
C PRO A 227 0.38 -18.72 -9.00
N LEU A 228 1.07 -18.79 -7.86
CA LEU A 228 2.49 -18.53 -7.80
C LEU A 228 3.24 -19.69 -8.47
N ASP A 229 4.10 -19.37 -9.44
CA ASP A 229 4.88 -20.36 -10.18
C ASP A 229 5.87 -21.13 -9.27
N GLU A 230 6.04 -22.41 -9.58
CA GLU A 230 6.75 -23.45 -8.81
C GLU A 230 8.28 -23.27 -8.68
N LYS A 231 8.83 -22.05 -8.76
CA LYS A 231 10.29 -21.84 -8.62
C LYS A 231 10.83 -22.12 -7.21
N SER A 232 9.95 -22.35 -6.23
CA SER A 232 10.31 -22.83 -4.90
C SER A 232 9.51 -24.10 -4.62
N GLY A 233 10.12 -25.26 -4.86
CA GLY A 233 9.51 -26.60 -4.97
C GLY A 233 8.76 -27.17 -3.76
N THR A 234 7.92 -26.39 -3.08
CA THR A 234 7.07 -26.82 -1.97
C THR A 234 5.66 -26.23 -2.11
N GLY A 235 4.82 -26.92 -2.88
CA GLY A 235 3.37 -26.75 -2.92
C GLY A 235 2.87 -25.58 -3.76
N HIS A 236 1.73 -25.79 -4.42
CA HIS A 236 1.00 -24.71 -5.10
C HIS A 236 0.63 -23.64 -4.05
N SER A 237 1.31 -22.50 -4.11
CA SER A 237 0.94 -21.30 -3.39
C SER A 237 0.18 -20.41 -4.35
N CYS A 238 -1.00 -19.98 -3.95
CA CYS A 238 -1.82 -19.05 -4.71
C CYS A 238 -1.92 -17.77 -3.87
N THR A 239 -1.97 -16.64 -4.56
CA THR A 239 -2.24 -15.34 -3.97
C THR A 239 -3.51 -14.77 -4.59
N LEU A 240 -4.39 -14.26 -3.75
CA LEU A 240 -5.61 -13.58 -4.15
C LEU A 240 -5.44 -12.11 -3.80
N HIS A 241 -5.43 -11.27 -4.82
CA HIS A 241 -5.25 -9.83 -4.73
C HIS A 241 -6.58 -9.14 -5.01
N LEU A 242 -7.10 -8.42 -4.02
CA LEU A 242 -8.10 -7.39 -4.25
C LEU A 242 -7.35 -6.09 -4.49
N SER A 243 -7.26 -5.69 -5.75
CA SER A 243 -6.54 -4.48 -6.14
C SER A 243 -7.53 -3.34 -6.39
N CYS A 244 -7.32 -2.22 -5.69
CA CYS A 244 -7.99 -0.97 -5.96
C CYS A 244 -7.37 -0.34 -7.22
N MET A 245 -8.19 0.04 -8.19
CA MET A 245 -7.76 0.73 -9.42
C MET A 245 -8.12 2.22 -9.39
N ASP A 246 -8.94 2.62 -8.42
CA ASP A 246 -9.50 3.96 -8.33
C ASP A 246 -9.03 4.65 -7.04
N ALA A 247 -8.00 5.50 -7.18
CA ALA A 247 -7.43 6.24 -6.06
C ALA A 247 -8.42 7.26 -5.47
N SER A 248 -9.44 7.70 -6.23
CA SER A 248 -10.43 8.67 -5.76
C SER A 248 -11.20 8.17 -4.53
N VAL A 249 -11.38 6.85 -4.40
CA VAL A 249 -12.13 6.23 -3.31
C VAL A 249 -11.49 6.50 -1.94
N ALA A 250 -10.16 6.49 -1.87
CA ALA A 250 -9.42 6.69 -0.62
C ALA A 250 -9.33 8.18 -0.24
N ILE A 251 -9.17 9.07 -1.21
CA ILE A 251 -8.97 10.52 -0.98
C ILE A 251 -10.30 11.27 -0.81
N ARG A 252 -11.40 10.78 -1.38
CA ARG A 252 -12.71 11.45 -1.34
C ARG A 252 -13.20 11.86 0.06
N PRO A 253 -13.08 11.04 1.13
CA PRO A 253 -13.46 11.45 2.48
C PRO A 253 -12.67 12.65 3.01
N ILE A 254 -11.42 12.82 2.55
CA ILE A 254 -10.54 13.92 2.95
C ILE A 254 -11.02 15.21 2.28
N PHE A 255 -11.28 15.18 0.98
CA PHE A 255 -11.84 16.32 0.25
C PHE A 255 -13.22 16.74 0.74
N GLN A 256 -14.04 15.78 1.18
CA GLN A 256 -15.37 16.09 1.74
C GLN A 256 -15.31 16.66 3.16
N ARG A 257 -14.29 16.32 3.94
CA ARG A 257 -14.17 16.73 5.35
C ARG A 257 -13.48 18.08 5.52
N TYR A 258 -12.36 18.30 4.84
CA TYR A 258 -11.53 19.48 5.03
C TYR A 258 -11.87 20.54 3.99
N HIS A 259 -11.98 21.79 4.44
CA HIS A 259 -12.31 22.90 3.54
C HIS A 259 -11.17 23.21 2.56
N THR A 260 -9.93 23.12 3.03
CA THR A 260 -8.75 23.48 2.23
C THR A 260 -7.75 22.35 2.27
N VAL A 261 -7.48 21.78 1.10
CA VAL A 261 -6.45 20.77 0.88
C VAL A 261 -5.48 21.32 -0.16
N ILE A 262 -4.21 21.39 0.22
CA ILE A 262 -3.12 21.85 -0.65
C ILE A 262 -2.27 20.64 -1.00
N ILE A 263 -2.01 20.45 -2.29
CA ILE A 263 -1.15 19.39 -2.81
C ILE A 263 0.09 20.09 -3.38
N THR A 264 1.26 19.86 -2.78
CA THR A 264 2.55 20.38 -3.22
C THR A 264 3.51 19.24 -3.53
N SER A 265 4.27 19.38 -4.61
CA SER A 265 5.46 18.57 -4.88
C SER A 265 6.29 19.23 -5.96
N GLY A 266 7.62 19.09 -5.86
CA GLY A 266 8.54 19.65 -6.83
C GLY A 266 8.55 18.93 -8.19
N THR A 267 7.97 17.74 -8.27
CA THR A 267 8.09 16.84 -9.44
C THR A 267 6.77 16.56 -10.16
N LEU A 268 5.67 17.23 -9.78
CA LEU A 268 4.37 17.05 -10.41
C LEU A 268 4.39 17.58 -11.85
N SER A 269 4.38 16.66 -12.81
CA SER A 269 4.28 16.99 -14.23
C SER A 269 3.69 15.82 -15.01
N PRO A 270 2.65 16.02 -15.85
CA PRO A 270 1.86 17.24 -16.02
C PRO A 270 0.80 17.41 -14.90
N LEU A 271 0.52 18.67 -14.51
CA LEU A 271 -0.44 18.98 -13.44
C LEU A 271 -1.89 18.55 -13.76
N ASP A 272 -2.28 18.53 -15.04
CA ASP A 272 -3.63 18.17 -15.50
C ASP A 272 -4.01 16.71 -15.22
N MET A 273 -3.04 15.85 -14.91
CA MET A 273 -3.27 14.43 -14.66
C MET A 273 -3.91 14.18 -13.29
N TYR A 274 -3.43 14.86 -12.25
CA TYR A 274 -3.86 14.60 -10.86
C TYR A 274 -5.36 14.87 -10.61
N PRO A 275 -5.95 15.97 -11.10
CA PRO A 275 -7.41 16.21 -11.00
C PRO A 275 -8.25 15.07 -11.59
N LYS A 276 -7.78 14.50 -12.71
CA LYS A 276 -8.49 13.40 -13.40
C LYS A 276 -8.36 12.06 -12.70
N ILE A 277 -7.22 11.76 -12.09
CA ILE A 277 -6.99 10.49 -11.38
C ILE A 277 -7.70 10.47 -10.03
N LEU A 278 -7.64 11.59 -9.30
CA LEU A 278 -8.17 11.69 -7.93
C LEU A 278 -9.62 12.20 -7.87
N ASP A 279 -10.24 12.48 -9.02
CA ASP A 279 -11.63 12.96 -9.17
C ASP A 279 -11.93 14.22 -8.34
N PHE A 280 -11.14 15.27 -8.53
CA PHE A 280 -11.35 16.57 -7.87
C PHE A 280 -11.12 17.75 -8.81
N ASP A 281 -11.80 18.85 -8.52
CA ASP A 281 -11.65 20.12 -9.25
C ASP A 281 -10.82 21.11 -8.41
N PRO A 282 -9.55 21.38 -8.78
CA PRO A 282 -8.74 22.37 -8.07
C PRO A 282 -9.20 23.80 -8.39
N ALA A 283 -9.29 24.64 -7.37
CA ALA A 283 -9.51 26.07 -7.57
C ALA A 283 -8.29 26.79 -8.16
N ILE A 284 -7.08 26.33 -7.80
CA ILE A 284 -5.81 26.90 -8.25
C ILE A 284 -4.93 25.75 -8.71
N MET A 285 -4.42 25.85 -9.92
CA MET A 285 -3.35 25.01 -10.46
C MET A 285 -2.23 25.95 -10.90
N ALA A 286 -1.06 25.82 -10.30
CA ALA A 286 0.07 26.68 -10.59
C ALA A 286 1.37 25.87 -10.61
N SER A 287 2.15 26.04 -11.68
CA SER A 287 3.55 25.60 -11.74
C SER A 287 4.43 26.82 -11.46
N LEU A 288 5.22 26.76 -10.41
CA LEU A 288 6.20 27.81 -10.10
C LEU A 288 7.51 27.47 -10.82
N SER A 289 7.83 28.23 -11.87
CA SER A 289 9.11 28.08 -12.55
C SER A 289 10.25 28.55 -11.66
N MET A 290 11.30 27.76 -11.53
CA MET A 290 12.48 28.13 -10.77
C MET A 290 13.22 29.30 -11.43
N THR A 291 13.26 30.46 -10.77
CA THR A 291 14.00 31.63 -11.23
C THR A 291 15.38 31.64 -10.59
N LEU A 292 16.40 31.16 -11.30
CA LEU A 292 17.79 31.25 -10.86
C LEU A 292 18.54 32.31 -11.68
N ALA A 293 19.45 33.03 -11.03
CA ALA A 293 20.31 34.01 -11.69
C ALA A 293 21.34 33.36 -12.65
N ARG A 294 21.52 32.03 -12.56
CA ARG A 294 22.42 31.23 -13.39
C ARG A 294 21.76 29.88 -13.72
N PRO A 295 22.08 29.24 -14.87
CA PRO A 295 21.63 27.89 -15.15
C PRO A 295 22.40 26.90 -14.27
N CYS A 296 21.80 26.51 -13.13
CA CYS A 296 22.43 25.57 -12.19
C CYS A 296 22.26 24.10 -12.57
N ILE A 297 21.39 23.79 -13.54
CA ILE A 297 21.08 22.42 -13.96
C ILE A 297 21.16 22.35 -15.48
N ALA A 298 21.90 21.37 -16.00
CA ALA A 298 22.06 21.11 -17.43
C ALA A 298 21.56 19.69 -17.76
N PRO A 299 20.27 19.52 -18.10
CA PRO A 299 19.76 18.22 -18.52
C PRO A 299 20.33 17.85 -19.89
N LEU A 300 20.91 16.65 -19.99
CA LEU A 300 21.45 16.10 -21.24
C LEU A 300 20.83 14.73 -21.52
N ILE A 301 20.28 14.55 -22.72
CA ILE A 301 19.74 13.27 -23.18
C ILE A 301 20.76 12.63 -24.12
N VAL A 302 21.39 11.54 -23.68
CA VAL A 302 22.33 10.76 -24.49
C VAL A 302 21.57 9.68 -25.24
N SER A 303 21.37 9.88 -26.55
CA SER A 303 20.58 8.96 -27.38
C SER A 303 21.39 7.85 -28.04
N LYS A 304 22.70 8.04 -28.22
CA LYS A 304 23.58 7.14 -28.97
C LYS A 304 24.93 7.02 -28.28
N GLY A 305 25.52 5.83 -28.33
CA GLY A 305 26.88 5.58 -27.87
C GLY A 305 27.93 5.99 -28.91
N ASN A 306 29.21 5.81 -28.56
CA ASN A 306 30.34 6.13 -29.42
C ASN A 306 30.29 5.33 -30.75
N ASP A 307 29.74 4.13 -30.72
CA ASP A 307 29.54 3.25 -31.88
C ASP A 307 28.29 3.62 -32.73
N GLN A 308 27.65 4.76 -32.48
CA GLN A 308 26.38 5.19 -33.10
C GLN A 308 25.17 4.27 -32.84
N VAL A 309 25.34 3.23 -32.03
CA VAL A 309 24.26 2.36 -31.57
C VAL A 309 23.33 3.15 -30.66
N ALA A 310 22.02 3.02 -30.87
CA ALA A 310 21.01 3.65 -30.03
C ALA A 310 21.05 3.04 -28.62
N MET A 311 21.25 3.88 -27.60
CA MET A 311 21.26 3.44 -26.22
C MET A 311 19.83 3.36 -25.71
N THR A 312 19.31 2.15 -25.58
CA THR A 312 17.92 1.94 -25.11
C THR A 312 17.84 0.81 -24.10
N SER A 313 17.00 0.99 -23.08
CA SER A 313 16.68 -0.03 -22.08
C SER A 313 15.32 -0.68 -22.34
N ARG A 314 14.89 -0.74 -23.62
CA ARG A 314 13.67 -1.48 -24.02
C ARG A 314 13.86 -2.97 -23.76
N PHE A 315 12.80 -3.65 -23.33
CA PHE A 315 12.88 -5.05 -22.88
C PHE A 315 13.60 -5.98 -23.87
N GLU A 316 13.33 -5.84 -25.17
CA GLU A 316 13.94 -6.62 -26.25
C GLU A 316 15.45 -6.41 -26.40
N SER A 317 15.94 -5.19 -26.13
CA SER A 317 17.35 -4.80 -26.32
C SER A 317 18.15 -4.74 -25.01
N ARG A 318 17.56 -5.18 -23.89
CA ARG A 318 18.24 -5.15 -22.58
C ARG A 318 19.39 -6.14 -22.47
N GLU A 319 19.30 -7.25 -23.19
CA GLU A 319 20.31 -8.30 -23.20
C GLU A 319 21.45 -8.01 -24.21
N ASP A 320 21.32 -6.96 -25.02
CA ASP A 320 22.34 -6.58 -25.99
C ASP A 320 23.60 -6.09 -25.27
N THR A 321 24.65 -6.90 -25.34
CA THR A 321 25.96 -6.61 -24.72
C THR A 321 26.57 -5.32 -25.24
N ALA A 322 26.30 -4.94 -26.49
CA ALA A 322 26.73 -3.67 -27.07
C ALA A 322 26.11 -2.46 -26.35
N VAL A 323 24.83 -2.54 -25.95
CA VAL A 323 24.15 -1.46 -25.24
C VAL A 323 24.69 -1.36 -23.81
N ILE A 324 24.88 -2.49 -23.13
CA ILE A 324 25.47 -2.56 -21.78
C ILE A 324 26.87 -1.96 -21.77
N ARG A 325 27.69 -2.27 -22.78
CA ARG A 325 29.03 -1.69 -22.93
C ARG A 325 28.98 -0.17 -23.13
N ASN A 326 28.08 0.32 -23.98
CA ASN A 326 27.92 1.76 -24.20
C ASN A 326 27.49 2.51 -22.92
N TYR A 327 26.63 1.91 -22.09
CA TYR A 327 26.32 2.47 -20.77
C TYR A 327 27.56 2.52 -19.87
N GLY A 328 28.39 1.46 -19.87
CA GLY A 328 29.64 1.42 -19.10
C GLY A 328 30.62 2.51 -19.54
N SER A 329 30.81 2.69 -20.85
CA SER A 329 31.66 3.76 -21.39
C SER A 329 31.13 5.16 -21.03
N LEU A 330 29.82 5.38 -21.12
CA LEU A 330 29.21 6.65 -20.71
C LEU A 330 29.46 6.96 -19.23
N VAL A 331 29.26 5.98 -18.34
CA VAL A 331 29.49 6.15 -16.90
C VAL A 331 30.97 6.41 -16.63
N LEU A 332 31.88 5.68 -17.29
CA LEU A 332 33.32 5.88 -17.15
C LEU A 332 33.76 7.29 -17.57
N GLU A 333 33.30 7.76 -18.72
CA GLU A 333 33.59 9.12 -19.21
C GLU A 333 33.04 10.19 -18.24
N LEU A 334 31.80 10.04 -17.77
CA LEU A 334 31.19 10.97 -16.80
C LEU A 334 31.94 10.97 -15.46
N VAL A 335 32.31 9.79 -14.94
CA VAL A 335 33.04 9.65 -13.68
C VAL A 335 34.43 10.29 -13.76
N SER A 336 35.08 10.28 -14.93
CA SER A 336 36.36 10.94 -15.13
C SER A 336 36.28 12.48 -15.13
N LEU A 337 35.12 13.04 -15.48
CA LEU A 337 34.89 14.47 -15.63
C LEU A 337 34.25 15.12 -14.40
N VAL A 338 33.33 14.41 -13.75
CA VAL A 338 32.53 14.94 -12.64
C VAL A 338 33.30 14.84 -11.32
N PRO A 339 33.53 15.95 -10.60
CA PRO A 339 34.16 15.91 -9.28
C PRO A 339 33.24 15.27 -8.23
N ASP A 340 33.82 14.78 -7.14
CA ASP A 340 33.10 14.27 -5.96
C ASP A 340 32.17 13.07 -6.24
N GLY A 341 30.85 13.26 -6.31
CA GLY A 341 29.86 12.18 -6.34
C GLY A 341 29.13 12.02 -7.67
N VAL A 342 28.87 10.77 -8.07
CA VAL A 342 28.00 10.42 -9.20
C VAL A 342 26.96 9.39 -8.75
N VAL A 343 25.68 9.63 -9.05
CA VAL A 343 24.61 8.67 -8.77
C VAL A 343 24.07 8.12 -10.09
N VAL A 344 24.00 6.80 -10.20
CA VAL A 344 23.50 6.09 -11.38
C VAL A 344 22.27 5.28 -11.00
N PHE A 345 21.14 5.58 -11.65
CA PHE A 345 19.88 4.90 -11.43
C PHE A 345 19.61 3.85 -12.53
N PHE A 346 19.36 2.62 -12.10
CA PHE A 346 18.97 1.49 -12.95
C PHE A 346 17.45 1.28 -12.92
N THR A 347 16.95 0.54 -13.93
CA THR A 347 15.50 0.28 -14.06
C THR A 347 14.97 -0.80 -13.10
N SER A 348 15.79 -1.78 -12.71
CA SER A 348 15.45 -2.83 -11.75
C SER A 348 16.71 -3.45 -11.14
N TYR A 349 16.57 -4.09 -9.96
CA TYR A 349 17.68 -4.81 -9.31
C TYR A 349 18.23 -5.94 -10.18
N VAL A 350 17.36 -6.75 -10.80
CA VAL A 350 17.78 -7.83 -11.72
C VAL A 350 18.59 -7.29 -12.89
N TYR A 351 18.19 -6.13 -13.45
CA TYR A 351 18.93 -5.51 -14.54
C TYR A 351 20.28 -4.97 -14.07
N MET A 352 20.32 -4.35 -12.88
CA MET A 352 21.54 -3.86 -12.27
C MET A 352 22.54 -4.99 -12.03
N GLU A 353 22.12 -6.11 -11.45
CA GLU A 353 22.98 -7.29 -11.22
C GLU A 353 23.57 -7.83 -12.53
N ASN A 354 22.74 -8.00 -13.56
CA ASN A 354 23.19 -8.47 -14.87
C ASN A 354 24.21 -7.50 -15.51
N VAL A 355 23.94 -6.19 -15.43
CA VAL A 355 24.85 -5.16 -15.97
C VAL A 355 26.18 -5.15 -15.21
N ILE A 356 26.15 -5.20 -13.88
CA ILE A 356 27.34 -5.22 -13.04
C ILE A 356 28.18 -6.48 -13.33
N SER A 357 27.55 -7.66 -13.44
CA SER A 357 28.26 -8.89 -13.80
C SER A 357 28.96 -8.74 -15.16
N THR A 358 28.27 -8.19 -16.15
CA THR A 358 28.84 -7.97 -17.49
C THR A 358 29.98 -6.95 -17.46
N TRP A 359 29.85 -5.87 -16.67
CA TRP A 359 30.90 -4.86 -16.52
C TRP A 359 32.13 -5.37 -15.77
N TYR A 360 31.94 -6.32 -14.85
CA TYR A 360 33.04 -7.01 -14.20
C TYR A 360 33.82 -7.86 -15.19
N ASP A 361 33.12 -8.69 -15.99
CA ASP A 361 33.75 -9.55 -17.01
C ASP A 361 34.48 -8.74 -18.10
N GLN A 362 33.99 -7.53 -18.42
CA GLN A 362 34.62 -6.62 -19.38
C GLN A 362 35.75 -5.75 -18.78
N GLY A 363 35.98 -5.80 -17.46
CA GLY A 363 37.00 -4.99 -16.77
C GLY A 363 36.66 -3.50 -16.62
N ILE A 364 35.43 -3.08 -16.89
CA ILE A 364 34.98 -1.68 -16.78
C ILE A 364 34.95 -1.24 -15.31
N ILE A 365 34.55 -2.14 -14.40
CA ILE A 365 34.49 -1.84 -12.96
C ILE A 365 35.88 -1.55 -12.40
N ASP A 366 36.90 -2.29 -12.83
CA ASP A 366 38.28 -2.05 -12.41
C ASP A 366 38.79 -0.69 -12.87
N GLU A 367 38.33 -0.20 -14.02
CA GLU A 367 38.63 1.15 -14.48
C GLU A 367 37.88 2.22 -13.68
N LEU A 368 36.60 1.99 -13.36
CA LEU A 368 35.80 2.89 -12.52
C LEU A 368 36.41 3.04 -11.11
N LEU A 369 36.83 1.93 -10.50
CA LEU A 369 37.44 1.91 -9.17
C LEU A 369 38.77 2.68 -9.07
N LYS A 370 39.46 2.89 -10.20
CA LYS A 370 40.66 3.75 -10.24
C LYS A 370 40.32 5.23 -10.05
N TYR A 371 39.14 5.65 -10.50
CA TYR A 371 38.69 7.05 -10.41
C TYR A 371 37.93 7.31 -9.10
N LYS A 372 36.94 6.47 -8.75
CA LYS A 372 36.05 6.71 -7.62
C LYS A 372 35.67 5.40 -6.92
N LEU A 373 35.32 5.49 -5.63
CA LEU A 373 34.80 4.34 -4.88
C LEU A 373 33.39 3.99 -5.35
N LEU A 374 33.05 2.70 -5.37
CA LEU A 374 31.76 2.23 -5.87
C LEU A 374 30.93 1.64 -4.73
N PHE A 375 29.69 2.10 -4.62
CA PHE A 375 28.69 1.65 -3.65
C PHE A 375 27.45 1.18 -4.39
N ILE A 376 26.87 0.08 -3.96
CA ILE A 376 25.72 -0.57 -4.61
C ILE A 376 24.58 -0.67 -3.61
N GLU A 377 23.38 -0.28 -4.03
CA GLU A 377 22.14 -0.48 -3.28
C GLU A 377 21.77 -1.97 -3.24
N THR A 378 21.50 -2.51 -2.05
CA THR A 378 21.00 -3.88 -1.88
C THR A 378 19.53 -3.85 -1.44
N THR A 379 18.86 -5.01 -1.47
CA THR A 379 17.47 -5.09 -1.01
C THR A 379 17.35 -4.95 0.52
N ASP A 380 18.45 -5.13 1.25
CA ASP A 380 18.47 -4.96 2.70
C ASP A 380 18.61 -3.48 3.08
N ALA A 381 17.75 -3.04 3.99
CA ALA A 381 17.69 -1.65 4.43
C ALA A 381 18.93 -1.27 5.24
N LEU A 382 19.43 -2.18 6.09
CA LEU A 382 20.59 -1.90 6.94
C LEU A 382 21.86 -1.71 6.12
N GLU A 383 22.12 -2.63 5.17
CA GLU A 383 23.25 -2.52 4.25
C GLU A 383 23.17 -1.25 3.41
N THR A 384 21.97 -0.92 2.92
CA THR A 384 21.75 0.29 2.12
C THR A 384 22.03 1.56 2.92
N SER A 385 21.60 1.63 4.19
CA SER A 385 21.91 2.78 5.06
C SER A 385 23.42 2.93 5.28
N ILE A 386 24.13 1.81 5.50
CA ILE A 386 25.60 1.82 5.65
C ILE A 386 26.26 2.26 4.35
N ALA A 387 25.82 1.75 3.20
CA ALA A 387 26.35 2.13 1.90
C ALA A 387 26.17 3.63 1.61
N LEU A 388 25.02 4.19 1.98
CA LEU A 388 24.74 5.63 1.84
C LEU A 388 25.63 6.48 2.76
N GLU A 389 25.78 6.08 4.03
CA GLU A 389 26.67 6.78 4.97
C GLU A 389 28.11 6.80 4.46
N LYS A 390 28.61 5.65 3.96
CA LYS A 390 29.96 5.55 3.38
C LYS A 390 30.11 6.29 2.05
N TYR A 391 29.05 6.38 1.25
CA TYR A 391 29.04 7.21 0.06
C TYR A 391 29.22 8.70 0.39
N VAL A 392 28.51 9.21 1.40
CA VAL A 392 28.63 10.60 1.85
C VAL A 392 30.03 10.86 2.42
N GLU A 393 30.52 9.98 3.32
CA GLU A 393 31.87 10.09 3.87
C GLU A 393 32.94 10.13 2.77
N ALA A 394 32.80 9.31 1.72
CA ALA A 394 33.75 9.26 0.61
C ALA A 394 33.73 10.54 -0.27
N CYS A 395 32.55 11.15 -0.42
CA CYS A 395 32.41 12.44 -1.08
C CYS A 395 33.06 13.56 -0.25
N ASP A 396 32.80 13.60 1.05
CA ASP A 396 33.35 14.61 1.97
C ASP A 396 34.88 14.52 2.12
N CYS A 397 35.44 13.30 2.04
CA CYS A 397 36.88 13.08 2.06
C CYS A 397 37.58 13.48 0.75
N GLY A 398 36.86 13.90 -0.30
CA GLY A 398 37.41 14.34 -1.58
C GLY A 398 37.95 13.22 -2.47
N ARG A 399 37.72 11.95 -2.11
CA ARG A 399 38.08 10.79 -2.95
C ARG A 399 37.07 10.58 -4.07
N GLY A 400 35.83 10.97 -3.81
CA GLY A 400 34.71 10.82 -4.72
C GLY A 400 34.16 9.41 -4.78
N ALA A 401 32.86 9.31 -5.06
CA ALA A 401 32.13 8.06 -5.02
C ALA A 401 31.10 7.94 -6.13
N VAL A 402 30.76 6.70 -6.49
CA VAL A 402 29.71 6.34 -7.42
C VAL A 402 28.69 5.49 -6.68
N PHE A 403 27.43 5.90 -6.70
CA PHE A 403 26.33 5.18 -6.08
C PHE A 403 25.42 4.55 -7.14
N PHE A 404 25.37 3.22 -7.19
CA PHE A 404 24.47 2.47 -8.05
C PHE A 404 23.18 2.16 -7.29
N SER A 405 22.07 2.64 -7.82
CA SER A 405 20.75 2.54 -7.19
C SER A 405 19.68 2.20 -8.20
N VAL A 406 18.48 1.88 -7.73
CA VAL A 406 17.32 1.60 -8.60
C VAL A 406 16.34 2.76 -8.53
N ALA A 407 15.83 3.22 -9.68
CA ALA A 407 14.89 4.35 -9.75
C ALA A 407 13.54 4.12 -9.02
N ARG A 408 13.23 2.86 -8.68
CA ARG A 408 12.08 2.46 -7.85
C ARG A 408 12.50 1.94 -6.46
N GLY A 409 13.78 2.05 -6.13
CA GLY A 409 14.34 1.66 -4.84
C GLY A 409 13.95 2.64 -3.74
N LYS A 410 14.22 2.26 -2.49
CA LYS A 410 13.89 3.10 -1.33
C LYS A 410 14.74 4.37 -1.28
N VAL A 411 15.99 4.29 -1.73
CA VAL A 411 16.94 5.41 -1.72
C VAL A 411 16.50 6.54 -2.64
N PHE A 412 15.81 6.24 -3.75
CA PHE A 412 15.26 7.27 -4.64
C PHE A 412 14.20 8.16 -3.97
N GLN A 413 13.51 7.68 -2.93
CA GLN A 413 12.53 8.49 -2.20
C GLN A 413 13.18 9.40 -1.15
N GLU A 414 14.43 9.13 -0.76
CA GLU A 414 15.14 9.85 0.30
C GLU A 414 16.21 10.82 -0.25
N LEU A 415 16.76 10.56 -1.44
CA LEU A 415 17.66 11.45 -2.20
C LEU A 415 16.87 12.50 -2.98
#